data_AF-A0AAV4ANM3-F1
#
_entry.id   AF-A0AAV4ANM3-F1
#
_cell.length_a   1.000
_cell.length_b   1.000
_cell.length_c   1.000
_cell.angle_alpha   90.00
_cell.angle_beta   90.00
_cell.angle_gamma   90.00
#
_symmetry.space_group_name_H-M   'P 1'
#
loop_
_entity.id
_entity.type
_entity.pdbx_description
1 polymer ?
#
loop_
_entity_poly.entity_id
_entity_poly.type
_entity_poly.pdbx_seq_one_letter_code
_entity_poly.pdbx_strand_id
1 'polypeptide(L)'
;MADTHDQAEGSTANIQEKPLYQKDEEGATIDDTDEWKLDKYRIKVVERIHDEITAAESEVPSTAAELEDYAFRKAISKRTYLDTIARILIYVAGYNKMKEAKAANSGEDRTEEVVVQEEKNEDNTES
;
A
#
# COMPACT_ATOMS: atom_id res chain seq x y z
N MET A 1 39.03 -33.32 35.61
CA MET A 1 38.48 -31.96 35.54
C MET A 1 37.98 -31.78 34.11
N ALA A 2 36.69 -31.97 33.90
CA ALA A 2 36.02 -31.69 32.64
C ALA A 2 35.42 -30.29 32.77
N ASP A 3 35.70 -29.41 31.82
CA ASP A 3 34.66 -28.91 30.91
C ASP A 3 35.33 -28.03 29.84
N THR A 4 35.14 -28.42 28.59
CA THR A 4 35.67 -27.78 27.40
C THR A 4 34.51 -26.96 26.83
N HIS A 5 34.52 -25.64 26.97
CA HIS A 5 33.45 -24.78 26.44
C HIS A 5 33.78 -24.33 25.00
N ASP A 6 33.23 -25.09 24.06
CA ASP A 6 32.52 -24.74 22.82
C ASP A 6 32.66 -23.31 22.22
N GLN A 7 33.44 -23.27 21.12
CA GLN A 7 33.08 -22.93 19.73
C GLN A 7 32.13 -21.77 19.34
N ALA A 8 32.69 -20.93 18.45
CA ALA A 8 32.15 -20.30 17.21
C ALA A 8 31.24 -19.05 17.24
N GLU A 9 31.87 -17.90 16.91
CA GLU A 9 31.65 -17.05 15.72
C GLU A 9 30.35 -17.23 14.90
N GLY A 10 29.63 -16.12 14.68
CA GLY A 10 28.57 -16.01 13.67
C GLY A 10 28.08 -14.57 13.48
N SER A 11 28.40 -13.97 12.34
CA SER A 11 28.23 -12.56 12.00
C SER A 11 26.91 -12.24 11.27
N THR A 12 26.56 -10.95 11.23
CA THR A 12 25.62 -10.22 10.35
C THR A 12 24.10 -10.27 10.63
N ALA A 13 23.51 -9.10 10.95
CA ALA A 13 22.66 -8.34 10.02
C ALA A 13 22.09 -7.05 10.65
N ASN A 14 22.45 -5.94 10.00
CA ASN A 14 21.83 -4.62 10.03
C ASN A 14 20.31 -4.65 9.82
N ILE A 15 19.51 -4.07 10.73
CA ILE A 15 18.21 -3.45 10.39
C ILE A 15 18.01 -2.19 11.23
N GLN A 16 18.30 -1.06 10.59
CA GLN A 16 17.50 0.16 10.51
C GLN A 16 16.93 0.77 11.82
N GLU A 17 17.48 1.91 12.17
CA GLU A 17 16.96 2.90 13.11
C GLU A 17 15.43 3.09 12.99
N LYS A 18 14.70 2.77 14.07
CA LYS A 18 13.42 3.43 14.35
C LYS A 18 13.75 4.71 15.14
N PRO A 19 13.38 5.90 14.65
CA PRO A 19 13.70 7.13 15.35
C PRO A 19 12.98 7.14 16.71
N LEU A 20 13.76 7.59 17.69
CA LEU A 20 13.46 7.78 19.10
C LEU A 20 12.03 8.31 19.33
N TYR A 21 11.29 7.63 20.19
CA TYR A 21 10.24 8.28 20.98
C TYR A 21 10.93 9.39 21.77
N GLN A 22 10.88 10.62 21.26
CA GLN A 22 11.03 11.79 22.10
C GLN A 22 9.80 11.81 23.00
N LYS A 23 10.05 11.39 24.23
CA LYS A 23 9.17 11.56 25.37
C LYS A 23 9.58 12.89 25.96
N ASP A 24 9.06 13.97 25.41
CA ASP A 24 9.23 15.30 25.96
C ASP A 24 8.51 15.27 27.32
N GLU A 25 9.33 15.21 28.37
CA GLU A 25 8.92 15.38 29.75
C GLU A 25 8.56 16.85 29.97
N GLU A 26 7.40 17.27 29.48
CA GLU A 26 6.81 18.55 29.86
C GLU A 26 5.30 18.43 29.75
N GLY A 27 4.62 18.60 30.90
CA GLY A 27 3.17 18.55 31.03
C GLY A 27 2.47 19.68 30.28
N ALA A 28 2.49 19.62 28.95
CA ALA A 28 1.63 20.37 28.08
C ALA A 28 0.28 19.63 28.04
N THR A 29 -0.79 20.33 28.43
CA THR A 29 -2.15 19.88 28.22
C THR A 29 -2.31 19.48 26.76
N ILE A 30 -2.51 18.19 26.50
CA ILE A 30 -2.88 17.68 25.17
C ILE A 30 -4.18 18.41 24.83
N ASP A 31 -4.03 19.48 24.05
CA ASP A 31 -5.14 20.18 23.45
C ASP A 31 -5.93 19.10 22.69
N ASP A 32 -7.24 19.00 22.92
CA ASP A 32 -8.14 17.97 22.34
C ASP A 32 -8.00 17.84 20.80
N THR A 33 -7.35 18.84 20.19
CA THR A 33 -6.89 18.93 18.80
C THR A 33 -6.00 17.76 18.34
N ASP A 34 -5.17 17.15 19.19
CA ASP A 34 -4.16 16.16 18.78
C ASP A 34 -4.39 14.72 19.27
N GLU A 35 -5.50 14.44 19.95
CA GLU A 35 -5.88 13.09 20.40
C GLU A 35 -5.86 12.04 19.27
N TRP A 36 -6.22 12.45 18.05
CA TRP A 36 -6.26 11.56 16.88
C TRP A 36 -4.89 11.04 16.42
N LYS A 37 -3.80 11.69 16.85
CA LYS A 37 -2.43 11.26 16.58
C LYS A 37 -1.96 10.18 17.56
N LEU A 38 -2.65 10.02 18.69
CA LEU A 38 -2.29 9.03 19.70
C LEU A 38 -2.48 7.62 19.16
N ASP A 39 -1.53 6.73 19.49
CA ASP A 39 -1.54 5.34 19.03
C ASP A 39 -2.85 4.63 19.37
N LYS A 40 -3.43 4.87 20.54
CA LYS A 40 -4.71 4.28 20.94
C LYS A 40 -5.86 4.65 19.98
N TYR A 41 -5.86 5.87 19.45
CA TYR A 41 -6.86 6.28 18.47
C TYR A 41 -6.60 5.61 17.13
N ARG A 42 -5.34 5.64 16.68
CA ARG A 42 -4.92 5.06 15.40
C ARG A 42 -5.15 3.55 15.34
N ILE A 43 -4.87 2.82 16.42
CA ILE A 43 -5.13 1.38 16.53
C ILE A 43 -6.61 1.07 16.29
N LYS A 44 -7.54 1.84 16.87
CA LYS A 44 -8.98 1.65 16.63
C LYS A 44 -9.36 1.90 15.17
N VAL A 45 -8.68 2.83 14.51
CA VAL A 45 -8.90 3.08 13.07
C VAL A 45 -8.37 1.91 12.24
N VAL A 46 -7.21 1.36 12.58
CA VAL A 46 -6.66 0.16 11.95
C VAL A 46 -7.62 -1.02 12.11
N GLU A 47 -8.12 -1.27 13.33
CA GLU A 47 -9.14 -2.29 13.60
C GLU A 47 -10.37 -2.09 12.72
N ARG A 48 -10.86 -0.85 12.60
CA ARG A 48 -12.02 -0.55 11.75
C ARG A 48 -11.78 -0.84 10.27
N ILE A 49 -10.59 -0.54 9.75
CA ILE A 49 -10.23 -0.87 8.36
C ILE A 49 -10.14 -2.40 8.19
N HIS A 50 -9.53 -3.09 9.15
CA HIS A 50 -9.42 -4.54 9.14
C HIS A 50 -10.80 -5.23 9.15
N ASP A 51 -11.71 -4.74 9.98
CA ASP A 51 -13.09 -5.21 10.04
C ASP A 51 -13.79 -5.04 8.68
N GLU A 52 -13.58 -3.91 8.00
CA GLU A 52 -14.16 -3.66 6.68
C GLU A 52 -13.56 -4.57 5.60
N ILE A 53 -12.24 -4.81 5.62
CA ILE A 53 -11.58 -5.77 4.71
C ILE A 53 -12.19 -7.16 4.89
N THR A 54 -12.37 -7.57 6.15
CA THR A 54 -12.92 -8.89 6.49
C THR A 54 -14.41 -8.99 6.11
N ALA A 55 -15.21 -7.96 6.42
CA ALA A 55 -16.64 -7.95 6.15
C ALA A 55 -16.97 -7.90 4.65
N ALA A 56 -16.15 -7.19 3.85
CA ALA A 56 -16.31 -7.12 2.41
C ALA A 56 -15.64 -8.28 1.66
N GLU A 57 -14.98 -9.21 2.38
CA GLU A 57 -14.11 -10.26 1.80
C GLU A 57 -13.17 -9.65 0.75
N SER A 58 -12.61 -8.48 1.07
CA SER A 58 -11.92 -7.63 0.11
C SER A 58 -10.52 -8.15 -0.18
N GLU A 59 -10.20 -8.33 -1.45
CA GLU A 59 -8.88 -8.81 -1.89
C GLU A 59 -7.86 -7.67 -2.04
N VAL A 60 -8.01 -6.58 -1.27
CA VAL A 60 -7.06 -5.47 -1.33
C VAL A 60 -5.65 -5.97 -1.00
N PRO A 61 -4.62 -5.56 -1.78
CA PRO A 61 -3.26 -6.06 -1.61
C PRO A 61 -2.52 -5.44 -0.41
N SER A 62 -3.12 -4.46 0.27
CA SER A 62 -2.53 -3.73 1.38
C SER A 62 -3.21 -4.09 2.70
N THR A 63 -2.42 -4.15 3.76
CA THR A 63 -2.92 -4.41 5.12
C THR A 63 -3.64 -3.18 5.69
N ALA A 64 -4.52 -3.40 6.67
CA ALA A 64 -5.21 -2.32 7.37
C ALA A 64 -4.25 -1.28 7.98
N ALA A 65 -3.11 -1.75 8.51
CA ALA A 65 -2.09 -0.88 9.09
C ALA A 65 -1.40 0.01 8.04
N GLU A 66 -1.07 -0.55 6.87
CA GLU A 66 -0.48 0.23 5.76
C GLU A 66 -1.46 1.27 5.20
N LEU A 67 -2.74 0.92 5.10
CA LEU A 67 -3.78 1.84 4.65
C LEU A 67 -3.99 3.00 5.64
N GLU A 68 -4.03 2.71 6.94
CA GLU A 68 -4.10 3.75 7.97
C GLU A 68 -2.84 4.64 7.95
N ASP A 69 -1.67 4.04 7.87
CA ASP A 69 -0.41 4.77 7.89
C ASP A 69 -0.25 5.68 6.67
N TYR A 70 -0.71 5.25 5.50
CA TYR A 70 -0.85 6.11 4.32
C TYR A 70 -1.74 7.33 4.60
N ALA A 71 -2.90 7.12 5.23
CA ALA A 71 -3.82 8.21 5.57
C ALA A 71 -3.21 9.16 6.60
N PHE A 72 -2.52 8.62 7.61
CA PHE A 72 -1.88 9.40 8.67
C PHE A 72 -0.77 10.29 8.12
N ARG A 73 0.15 9.75 7.31
CA ARG A 73 1.27 10.50 6.71
C ARG A 73 0.81 11.63 5.79
N LYS A 74 -0.35 11.47 5.14
CA LYS A 74 -0.90 12.47 4.21
C LYS A 74 -1.75 13.54 4.92
N ALA A 75 -2.21 13.27 6.12
CA ALA A 75 -3.14 14.15 6.82
C ALA A 75 -2.43 15.31 7.51
N ILE A 76 -2.95 16.52 7.26
CA ILE A 76 -2.49 17.75 7.93
C ILE A 76 -3.37 18.06 9.16
N SER A 77 -4.57 17.46 9.22
CA SER A 77 -5.55 17.63 10.28
C SER A 77 -6.37 16.36 10.53
N LYS A 78 -7.00 16.25 11.70
CA LYS A 78 -7.97 15.18 12.03
C LYS A 78 -9.05 15.02 10.97
N ARG A 79 -9.55 16.14 10.42
CA ARG A 79 -10.58 16.13 9.37
C ARG A 79 -10.07 15.48 8.09
N THR A 80 -8.89 15.88 7.61
CA THR A 80 -8.29 15.29 6.40
C THR A 80 -7.89 13.83 6.58
N TYR A 81 -7.50 13.46 7.81
CA TYR A 81 -7.25 12.07 8.17
C TYR A 81 -8.53 11.24 8.03
N LEU A 82 -9.60 11.62 8.74
CA LEU A 82 -10.88 10.89 8.70
C LEU A 82 -11.52 10.87 7.30
N ASP A 83 -11.40 11.95 6.53
CA ASP A 83 -11.83 11.99 5.13
C ASP A 83 -11.07 10.97 4.26
N THR A 84 -9.76 10.82 4.49
CA THR A 84 -8.95 9.81 3.79
C THR A 84 -9.31 8.39 4.22
N ILE A 85 -9.52 8.16 5.53
CA ILE A 85 -9.99 6.87 6.06
C ILE A 85 -11.35 6.50 5.47
N ALA A 86 -12.30 7.44 5.38
CA ALA A 86 -13.60 7.19 4.76
C ALA A 86 -13.47 6.74 3.31
N ARG A 87 -12.60 7.38 2.52
CA ARG A 87 -12.32 6.93 1.14
C ARG A 87 -11.70 5.54 1.08
N ILE A 88 -10.81 5.21 2.01
CA ILE A 88 -10.22 3.87 2.11
C ILE A 88 -11.30 2.83 2.38
N LEU A 89 -12.21 3.07 3.33
CA LEU A 89 -13.30 2.14 3.64
C LEU A 89 -14.21 1.91 2.41
N ILE A 90 -14.56 2.98 1.69
CA ILE A 90 -15.33 2.87 0.44
C ILE A 90 -14.57 2.07 -0.62
N TYR A 91 -13.27 2.32 -0.77
CA TYR A 91 -12.41 1.60 -1.70
C TYR A 91 -12.34 0.11 -1.36
N VAL A 92 -12.12 -0.24 -0.09
CA VAL A 92 -12.07 -1.62 0.40
C VAL A 92 -13.39 -2.34 0.10
N ALA A 93 -14.53 -1.74 0.46
CA ALA A 93 -15.84 -2.32 0.22
C ALA A 93 -16.18 -2.49 -1.28
N GLY A 94 -15.63 -1.63 -2.15
CA GLY A 94 -15.83 -1.65 -3.59
C GLY A 94 -14.76 -2.38 -4.39
N TYR A 95 -13.67 -2.84 -3.75
CA TYR A 95 -12.45 -3.25 -4.44
C TYR A 95 -12.68 -4.43 -5.40
N ASN A 96 -13.37 -5.47 -4.95
CA ASN A 96 -13.61 -6.67 -5.74
C ASN A 96 -14.41 -6.34 -7.03
N LYS A 97 -15.44 -5.51 -6.91
CA LYS A 97 -16.24 -5.04 -8.06
C LYS A 97 -15.41 -4.18 -9.03
N MET A 98 -14.53 -3.33 -8.50
CA MET A 98 -13.64 -2.51 -9.31
C MET A 98 -12.59 -3.35 -10.04
N LYS A 99 -12.08 -4.40 -9.39
CA LYS A 99 -11.15 -5.38 -9.98
C LYS A 99 -11.79 -6.10 -11.17
N GLU A 100 -13.02 -6.59 -11.00
CA GLU A 100 -13.78 -7.25 -12.07
C GLU A 100 -14.09 -6.31 -13.24
N ALA A 101 -14.55 -5.08 -12.95
CA ALA A 101 -14.84 -4.09 -14.00
C ALA A 101 -13.58 -3.69 -14.80
N LYS A 102 -12.42 -3.58 -14.14
CA LYS A 102 -11.14 -3.33 -14.82
C LYS A 102 -10.69 -4.51 -15.67
N ALA A 103 -10.89 -5.74 -15.19
CA ALA A 103 -10.58 -6.94 -15.97
C ALA A 103 -11.46 -7.03 -17.23
N ALA A 104 -12.76 -6.70 -17.11
CA ALA A 104 -13.69 -6.69 -18.23
C ALA A 104 -13.35 -5.60 -19.28
N ASN A 105 -12.88 -4.42 -18.85
CA ASN A 105 -12.54 -3.31 -19.74
C ASN A 105 -11.12 -3.40 -20.36
N SER A 106 -10.31 -4.39 -19.94
CA SER A 106 -8.98 -4.63 -20.52
C SER A 106 -9.00 -5.67 -21.65
N GLY A 107 -10.18 -6.16 -22.04
CA GLY A 107 -10.36 -7.18 -23.09
C GLY A 107 -10.71 -6.64 -24.48
N GLU A 108 -10.80 -5.32 -24.67
CA GLU A 108 -11.16 -4.73 -25.97
C GLU A 108 -9.93 -4.19 -26.72
N ASP A 109 -9.59 -4.94 -27.77
CA ASP A 109 -8.94 -4.54 -29.02
C ASP A 109 -7.42 -4.27 -29.05
N ARG A 110 -6.68 -5.31 -29.45
CA ARG A 110 -5.54 -5.20 -30.36
C ARG A 110 -5.42 -6.49 -31.17
N THR A 111 -6.41 -6.74 -32.03
CA THR A 111 -6.16 -7.57 -33.21
C THR A 111 -5.40 -6.71 -34.23
N GLU A 112 -4.07 -6.72 -34.15
CA GLU A 112 -3.24 -6.27 -35.27
C GLU A 112 -3.44 -7.25 -36.43
N GLU A 113 -4.37 -6.89 -37.31
CA GLU A 113 -4.63 -7.52 -38.58
C GLU A 113 -3.36 -7.47 -39.45
N VAL A 114 -2.94 -8.65 -39.88
CA VAL A 114 -1.85 -8.90 -40.82
C VAL A 114 -2.19 -8.22 -42.16
N VAL A 115 -1.38 -7.22 -42.55
CA VAL A 115 -1.32 -6.77 -43.94
C VAL A 115 0.11 -6.98 -44.45
N VAL A 116 0.36 -8.18 -44.97
CA VAL A 116 1.50 -8.45 -45.85
C VAL A 116 1.12 -7.88 -47.21
N GLN A 117 1.69 -6.72 -47.57
CA GLN A 117 1.69 -6.26 -48.96
C GLN A 117 2.90 -6.86 -49.67
N GLU A 118 2.60 -7.90 -50.43
CA GLU A 118 3.39 -8.42 -51.52
C GLU A 118 3.21 -7.48 -52.72
N GLU A 119 4.19 -6.63 -53.03
CA GLU A 119 4.28 -6.00 -54.36
C GLU A 119 5.60 -6.37 -55.02
N LYS A 120 5.45 -7.32 -55.93
CA LYS A 120 6.36 -7.72 -56.99
C LYS A 120 5.99 -6.87 -58.21
N ASN A 121 6.97 -6.20 -58.82
CA ASN A 121 7.10 -5.92 -60.26
C ASN A 121 8.32 -5.01 -60.45
N GLU A 122 9.43 -5.54 -60.98
CA GLU A 122 9.75 -5.69 -62.40
C GLU A 122 10.27 -4.39 -63.04
N ASP A 123 11.56 -4.46 -63.37
CA ASP A 123 12.17 -4.03 -64.64
C ASP A 123 12.00 -2.57 -65.11
N ASN A 124 13.10 -1.79 -65.09
CA ASN A 124 13.52 -1.08 -66.29
C ASN A 124 14.98 -0.59 -66.24
N THR A 125 15.79 -1.20 -67.10
CA THR A 125 16.93 -0.72 -67.91
C THR A 125 17.59 0.66 -67.64
N GLU A 126 18.90 0.60 -67.42
CA GLU A 126 19.98 1.14 -68.28
C GLU A 126 19.78 2.52 -68.96
N SER A 127 20.60 3.51 -68.54
CA SER A 127 21.37 4.42 -69.41
C SER A 127 22.44 5.16 -68.61
#